data_AF-A0A7J5TLA3-F1
#
_entry.id   AF-A0A7J5TLA3-F1
#
_cell.length_a   1.000
_cell.length_b   1.000
_cell.length_c   1.000
_cell.angle_alpha   90.00
_cell.angle_beta   90.00
_cell.angle_gamma   90.00
#
_symmetry.space_group_name_H-M   'P 1'
#
loop_
_entity.id
_entity.type
_entity.pdbx_description
1 polymer ?
#
loop_
_entity_poly.entity_id
_entity_poly.type
_entity_poly.pdbx_seq_one_letter_code
_entity_poly.pdbx_strand_id
1 'polypeptide(L)'
;MNTLKKMAVSAVAALAGVMMVAPTAMAANGTIPIDAAHFPDTAFRVRIAQEFDSYPKDGKLTIAERNAVTEIRGGDSYEIKFAKGIGYFPTLENLYLYNQLLTSIDLSHNAKLQNLNLSRNKLTKIDLSRNPELRDLDLSSNKLISINVSKNTKLTEFDFQSNPLLWISSIAPAVNVDIYSPFTD
;
A
#
# COMPACT_ATOMS: atom_id res chain seq x y z
N MET A 1 23.48 -15.80 -47.12
CA MET A 1 23.45 -16.19 -45.69
C MET A 1 23.58 -14.94 -44.84
N ASN A 2 22.45 -14.28 -44.56
CA ASN A 2 22.11 -13.57 -43.31
C ASN A 2 20.90 -12.67 -43.54
N THR A 3 19.80 -13.12 -42.93
CA THR A 3 18.47 -12.52 -42.84
C THR A 3 18.50 -11.13 -42.21
N LEU A 4 18.22 -10.09 -43.00
CA LEU A 4 17.57 -8.88 -42.50
C LEU A 4 16.17 -9.25 -42.03
N LYS A 5 15.93 -9.20 -40.72
CA LYS A 5 14.62 -9.42 -40.11
C LYS A 5 14.31 -8.27 -39.14
N LYS A 6 13.18 -7.62 -39.45
CA LYS A 6 12.25 -6.88 -38.56
C LYS A 6 12.60 -5.40 -38.31
N MET A 7 11.96 -4.48 -39.03
CA MET A 7 10.55 -4.00 -38.95
C MET A 7 10.43 -2.80 -38.01
N ALA A 8 10.34 -1.62 -38.60
CA ALA A 8 9.65 -0.48 -38.03
C ALA A 8 8.20 -0.51 -38.56
N VAL A 9 7.21 -0.70 -37.68
CA VAL A 9 5.82 -0.27 -37.93
C VAL A 9 5.18 0.11 -36.60
N SER A 10 4.90 1.41 -36.50
CA SER A 10 3.72 2.08 -35.95
C SER A 10 3.28 1.89 -34.50
N ALA A 11 3.12 3.06 -33.88
CA ALA A 11 2.26 3.34 -32.74
C ALA A 11 0.95 2.55 -32.76
N VAL A 12 0.61 2.01 -31.59
CA VAL A 12 -0.77 1.71 -31.20
C VAL A 12 -1.02 2.45 -29.88
N ALA A 13 -1.60 3.65 -30.02
CA ALA A 13 -2.49 4.15 -29.00
C ALA A 13 -3.75 3.28 -29.06
N ALA A 14 -4.01 2.50 -28.01
CA ALA A 14 -5.31 1.93 -27.76
C ALA A 14 -5.79 2.45 -26.41
N LEU A 15 -6.74 3.39 -26.47
CA LEU A 15 -7.63 3.67 -25.35
C LEU A 15 -8.27 2.35 -24.91
N ALA A 16 -7.84 1.82 -23.78
CA ALA A 16 -8.71 1.03 -22.94
C ALA A 16 -9.10 1.93 -21.77
N GLY A 17 -10.18 2.69 -21.98
CA GLY A 17 -11.04 3.09 -20.88
C GLY A 17 -11.60 1.81 -20.27
N VAL A 18 -10.79 1.15 -19.44
CA VAL A 18 -11.29 0.15 -18.51
C VAL A 18 -12.11 0.98 -17.55
N MET A 19 -13.42 0.90 -17.73
CA MET A 19 -14.43 1.21 -16.71
C MET A 19 -13.82 0.77 -15.38
N MET A 20 -13.40 1.74 -14.56
CA MET A 20 -12.96 1.45 -13.22
C MET A 20 -14.21 0.99 -12.49
N VAL A 21 -14.49 -0.31 -12.58
CA VAL A 21 -15.05 -1.00 -11.44
C VAL A 21 -14.09 -0.61 -10.33
N ALA A 22 -14.55 0.25 -9.42
CA ALA A 22 -13.93 0.39 -8.11
C ALA A 22 -13.57 -1.04 -7.70
N PRO A 23 -12.33 -1.31 -7.23
CA PRO A 23 -11.97 -2.67 -6.85
C PRO A 23 -13.04 -3.10 -5.85
N THR A 24 -14.01 -3.89 -6.34
CA THR A 24 -15.02 -4.52 -5.53
C THR A 24 -14.15 -5.34 -4.65
N ALA A 25 -14.11 -4.92 -3.38
CA ALA A 25 -13.14 -5.38 -2.43
C ALA A 25 -12.98 -6.89 -2.59
N MET A 26 -11.91 -7.42 -2.06
CA MET A 26 -12.02 -8.73 -1.45
C MET A 26 -12.99 -8.65 -0.24
N ALA A 27 -14.15 -8.00 -0.38
CA ALA A 27 -15.38 -8.22 0.35
C ALA A 27 -15.77 -9.66 0.03
N ALA A 28 -15.02 -10.59 0.62
CA ALA A 28 -15.53 -11.89 0.91
C ALA A 28 -16.94 -11.67 1.48
N ASN A 29 -17.93 -12.16 0.74
CA ASN A 29 -19.31 -12.15 1.20
C ASN A 29 -19.32 -12.90 2.54
N GLY A 30 -19.81 -12.25 3.59
CA GLY A 30 -19.94 -12.84 4.92
C GLY A 30 -18.75 -12.62 5.85
N THR A 31 -18.65 -13.52 6.84
CA THR A 31 -17.68 -13.49 7.93
C THR A 31 -16.32 -14.03 7.48
N ILE A 32 -15.23 -13.39 7.88
CA ILE A 32 -13.85 -13.83 7.62
C ILE A 32 -13.25 -14.46 8.89
N PRO A 33 -12.82 -15.72 8.87
CA PRO A 33 -12.06 -16.30 9.98
C PRO A 33 -10.74 -15.55 10.23
N ILE A 34 -10.39 -15.34 11.50
CA ILE A 34 -9.12 -14.77 11.93
C ILE A 34 -8.11 -15.91 12.09
N ASP A 35 -7.72 -16.50 10.95
CA ASP A 35 -6.83 -17.67 10.89
C ASP A 35 -5.60 -17.42 10.01
N ALA A 36 -4.72 -18.41 9.92
CA ALA A 36 -3.50 -18.32 9.12
C ALA A 36 -3.74 -18.34 7.60
N ALA A 37 -4.93 -18.73 7.13
CA ALA A 37 -5.26 -18.70 5.71
C ALA A 37 -5.54 -17.26 5.24
N HIS A 38 -6.26 -16.50 6.07
CA HIS A 38 -6.67 -15.12 5.80
C HIS A 38 -5.63 -14.09 6.28
N PHE A 39 -5.02 -14.34 7.45
CA PHE A 39 -4.00 -13.51 8.08
C PHE A 39 -2.79 -14.38 8.43
N PRO A 40 -1.91 -14.74 7.48
CA PRO A 40 -0.82 -15.70 7.71
C PRO A 40 0.22 -15.24 8.74
N ASP A 41 0.50 -13.95 8.81
CA ASP A 41 1.43 -13.39 9.78
C ASP A 41 0.83 -13.45 11.19
N THR A 42 1.53 -14.15 12.09
CA THR A 42 1.03 -14.36 13.46
C THR A 42 0.91 -13.05 14.23
N ALA A 43 1.85 -12.10 14.07
CA ALA A 43 1.81 -10.83 14.78
C ALA A 43 0.63 -9.98 14.28
N PHE A 44 0.45 -9.91 12.96
CA PHE A 44 -0.69 -9.20 12.37
C PHE A 44 -2.02 -9.85 12.77
N ARG A 45 -2.13 -11.18 12.69
CA ARG A 45 -3.33 -11.92 13.08
C ARG A 45 -3.71 -11.70 14.54
N VAL A 46 -2.74 -11.74 15.46
CA VAL A 46 -2.97 -11.43 16.88
C VAL A 46 -3.49 -10.02 17.05
N ARG A 47 -2.90 -9.05 16.35
CA ARG A 47 -3.37 -7.66 16.39
C ARG A 47 -4.82 -7.54 15.92
N ILE A 48 -5.15 -8.14 14.78
CA ILE A 48 -6.52 -8.16 14.26
C ILE A 48 -7.50 -8.78 15.26
N ALA A 49 -7.16 -9.92 15.87
CA ALA A 49 -7.99 -10.59 16.88
C ALA A 49 -8.13 -9.81 18.20
N GLN A 50 -7.17 -8.95 18.52
CA GLN A 50 -7.22 -8.15 19.76
C GLN A 50 -8.07 -6.89 19.59
N GLU A 51 -8.01 -6.25 18.43
CA GLU A 51 -8.59 -4.93 18.20
C GLU A 51 -9.95 -4.98 17.50
N PHE A 52 -10.18 -5.96 16.62
CA PHE A 52 -11.31 -5.93 15.67
C PHE A 52 -12.26 -7.13 15.76
N ASP A 53 -11.89 -8.17 16.50
CA ASP A 53 -12.80 -9.24 16.93
C ASP A 53 -13.61 -8.73 18.13
N SER A 54 -14.74 -8.09 17.83
CA SER A 54 -15.59 -7.44 18.83
C SER A 54 -16.48 -8.48 19.53
N TYR A 55 -17.59 -8.09 20.15
CA TYR A 55 -18.48 -9.07 20.80
C TYR A 55 -19.49 -9.65 19.78
N PRO A 56 -19.64 -10.98 19.67
CA PRO A 56 -18.92 -12.01 20.41
C PRO A 56 -17.52 -12.25 19.84
N LYS A 57 -16.53 -12.43 20.72
CA LYS A 57 -15.14 -12.66 20.36
C LYS A 57 -14.93 -14.10 19.87
N ASP A 58 -15.44 -14.38 18.68
CA ASP A 58 -15.62 -15.73 18.13
C ASP A 58 -14.53 -16.12 17.12
N GLY A 59 -13.51 -15.26 16.96
CA GLY A 59 -12.41 -15.48 16.04
C GLY A 59 -12.79 -15.24 14.58
N LYS A 60 -13.85 -14.46 14.31
CA LYS A 60 -14.27 -14.10 12.96
C LYS A 60 -14.56 -12.60 12.88
N LEU A 61 -14.39 -12.06 11.68
CA LEU A 61 -14.73 -10.68 11.36
C LEU A 61 -15.99 -10.65 10.50
N THR A 62 -17.06 -10.13 11.04
CA THR A 62 -18.28 -9.78 10.31
C THR A 62 -18.03 -8.63 9.33
N ILE A 63 -18.97 -8.41 8.40
CA ILE A 63 -18.92 -7.24 7.52
C ILE A 63 -19.01 -5.94 8.34
N ALA A 64 -19.84 -5.92 9.39
CA ALA A 64 -20.02 -4.75 10.24
C ALA A 64 -18.72 -4.38 10.95
N GLU A 65 -18.02 -5.35 11.54
CA GLU A 65 -16.72 -5.12 12.18
C GLU A 65 -15.71 -4.58 11.18
N ARG A 66 -15.57 -5.23 10.01
CA ARG A 66 -14.62 -4.79 8.99
C ARG A 66 -14.89 -3.39 8.46
N ASN A 67 -16.17 -3.01 8.32
CA ASN A 67 -16.59 -1.69 7.85
C ASN A 67 -16.54 -0.61 8.95
N ALA A 68 -16.45 -1.01 10.22
CA ALA A 68 -16.25 -0.09 11.33
C ALA A 68 -14.78 0.32 11.49
N VAL A 69 -13.84 -0.46 10.94
CA VAL A 69 -12.41 -0.17 11.01
C VAL A 69 -12.04 0.93 10.02
N THR A 70 -11.62 2.08 10.57
CA THR A 70 -11.06 3.21 9.82
C THR A 70 -9.57 3.42 10.08
N GLU A 71 -9.01 2.78 11.11
CA GLU A 71 -7.60 2.89 11.47
C GLU A 71 -7.01 1.54 11.90
N ILE A 72 -5.81 1.23 11.42
CA ILE A 72 -5.00 0.09 11.86
C ILE A 72 -3.59 0.57 12.21
N ARG A 73 -3.12 0.19 13.40
CA ARG A 73 -1.74 0.43 13.86
C ARG A 73 -0.99 -0.88 14.02
N GLY A 74 0.30 -0.90 13.73
CA GLY A 74 1.18 -2.06 13.89
C GLY A 74 1.47 -2.35 15.36
N GLY A 75 1.72 -1.29 16.15
CA GLY A 75 2.12 -1.38 17.55
C GLY A 75 3.61 -1.70 17.70
N ASP A 76 4.26 -1.11 18.71
CA ASP A 76 5.72 -1.10 18.81
C ASP A 76 6.33 -2.47 19.18
N SER A 77 5.54 -3.40 19.72
CA SER A 77 5.99 -4.73 20.16
C SER A 77 5.78 -5.83 19.13
N TYR A 78 5.16 -5.52 17.98
CA TYR A 78 4.88 -6.50 16.94
C TYR A 78 5.96 -6.45 15.86
N GLU A 79 6.32 -7.63 15.34
CA GLU A 79 7.22 -7.79 14.20
C GLU A 79 6.43 -8.23 12.96
N ILE A 80 5.54 -7.38 12.46
CA ILE A 80 4.70 -7.71 11.30
C ILE A 80 5.58 -7.81 10.05
N LYS A 81 5.63 -9.00 9.45
CA LYS A 81 6.38 -9.30 8.23
C LYS A 81 5.48 -9.26 7.00
N PHE A 82 4.20 -9.63 7.16
CA PHE A 82 3.22 -9.65 6.09
C PHE A 82 1.84 -9.18 6.56
N ALA A 83 1.37 -8.04 6.06
CA ALA A 83 0.01 -7.54 6.33
C ALA A 83 -1.06 -8.15 5.39
N LYS A 84 -0.90 -9.42 4.99
CA LYS A 84 -1.92 -10.10 4.18
C LYS A 84 -3.23 -10.18 4.98
N GLY A 85 -4.34 -9.84 4.32
CA GLY A 85 -5.66 -9.67 4.93
C GLY A 85 -6.05 -8.21 5.15
N ILE A 86 -5.14 -7.24 4.98
CA ILE A 86 -5.46 -5.81 5.07
C ILE A 86 -6.54 -5.35 4.08
N GLY A 87 -6.64 -6.02 2.93
CA GLY A 87 -7.69 -5.77 1.94
C GLY A 87 -9.11 -6.15 2.40
N TYR A 88 -9.27 -6.78 3.57
CA TYR A 88 -10.57 -7.05 4.17
C TYR A 88 -11.19 -5.83 4.84
N PHE A 89 -10.48 -4.69 4.98
CA PHE A 89 -10.96 -3.47 5.63
C PHE A 89 -11.20 -2.35 4.59
N PRO A 90 -12.36 -2.33 3.91
CA PRO A 90 -12.61 -1.43 2.76
C PRO A 90 -12.83 0.04 3.16
N THR A 91 -13.09 0.28 4.44
CA THR A 91 -13.30 1.62 5.02
C THR A 91 -12.04 2.19 5.65
N LEU A 92 -10.90 1.49 5.56
CA LEU A 92 -9.66 1.92 6.16
C LEU A 92 -9.18 3.25 5.57
N GLU A 93 -9.00 4.25 6.44
CA GLU A 93 -8.52 5.60 6.10
C GLU A 93 -7.09 5.82 6.58
N ASN A 94 -6.71 5.20 7.70
CA ASN A 94 -5.44 5.40 8.37
C ASN A 94 -4.70 4.07 8.57
N LEU A 95 -3.49 3.95 8.04
CA LEU A 95 -2.66 2.77 8.21
C LEU A 95 -1.26 3.14 8.68
N TYR A 96 -0.93 2.74 9.92
CA TYR A 96 0.35 3.01 10.56
C TYR A 96 1.06 1.70 10.88
N LEU A 97 1.87 1.20 9.94
CA LEU A 97 2.71 0.01 10.13
C LEU A 97 4.20 0.39 10.11
N TYR A 98 4.54 1.52 10.74
CA TYR A 98 5.93 1.97 10.86
C TYR A 98 6.74 1.07 11.80
N ASN A 99 8.05 1.00 11.59
CA ASN A 99 8.98 0.21 12.40
C ASN A 99 8.58 -1.26 12.52
N GLN A 100 8.27 -1.88 11.37
CA GLN A 100 7.94 -3.30 11.26
C GLN A 100 8.98 -4.01 10.37
N LEU A 101 8.67 -5.22 9.90
CA LEU A 101 9.55 -6.02 9.03
C LEU A 101 8.95 -6.27 7.64
N LEU A 102 8.04 -5.39 7.18
CA LEU A 102 7.33 -5.57 5.92
C LEU A 102 8.31 -5.57 4.75
N THR A 103 8.21 -6.61 3.91
CA THR A 103 8.95 -6.70 2.64
C THR A 103 8.06 -6.40 1.43
N SER A 104 6.74 -6.56 1.60
CA SER A 104 5.70 -6.17 0.64
C SER A 104 4.39 -5.91 1.37
N ILE A 105 3.50 -5.17 0.71
CA ILE A 105 2.12 -4.96 1.15
C ILE A 105 1.24 -4.77 -0.08
N ASP A 106 0.01 -5.28 -0.03
CA ASP A 106 -1.01 -5.08 -1.06
C ASP A 106 -2.13 -4.20 -0.49
N LEU A 107 -2.24 -2.98 -1.01
CA LEU A 107 -3.22 -1.96 -0.60
C LEU A 107 -4.28 -1.72 -1.69
N SER A 108 -4.36 -2.60 -2.69
CA SER A 108 -5.23 -2.43 -3.87
C SER A 108 -6.72 -2.35 -3.56
N HIS A 109 -7.14 -2.81 -2.38
CA HIS A 109 -8.53 -2.82 -1.92
C HIS A 109 -8.82 -1.75 -0.86
N ASN A 110 -7.84 -0.91 -0.50
CA ASN A 110 -7.97 0.12 0.53
C ASN A 110 -8.06 1.51 -0.11
N ALA A 111 -9.04 1.68 -1.01
CA ALA A 111 -9.17 2.88 -1.84
C ALA A 111 -9.48 4.17 -1.06
N LYS A 112 -9.92 4.05 0.20
CA LYS A 112 -10.21 5.17 1.10
C LYS A 112 -9.02 5.63 1.95
N LEU A 113 -7.84 5.01 1.82
CA LEU A 113 -6.66 5.41 2.57
C LEU A 113 -6.32 6.88 2.30
N GLN A 114 -6.20 7.64 3.38
CA GLN A 114 -5.80 9.05 3.41
C GLN A 114 -4.39 9.19 4.02
N ASN A 115 -4.10 8.44 5.08
CA ASN A 115 -2.84 8.52 5.81
C ASN A 115 -2.16 7.16 5.82
N LEU A 116 -0.93 7.09 5.27
CA LEU A 116 -0.17 5.86 5.16
C LEU A 116 1.25 6.08 5.69
N ASN A 117 1.56 5.46 6.82
CA ASN A 117 2.92 5.39 7.34
C ASN A 117 3.43 3.95 7.30
N LEU A 118 4.40 3.71 6.42
CA LEU A 118 5.14 2.46 6.29
C LEU A 118 6.64 2.69 6.51
N SER A 119 7.02 3.74 7.22
CA SER A 119 8.43 4.05 7.45
C SER A 119 9.15 2.97 8.25
N ARG A 120 10.47 2.90 8.11
CA ARG A 120 11.33 1.95 8.84
C ARG A 120 10.88 0.50 8.61
N ASN A 121 10.70 0.14 7.36
CA ASN A 121 10.39 -1.22 6.92
C ASN A 121 11.47 -1.74 5.95
N LYS A 122 11.18 -2.81 5.22
CA LYS A 122 12.10 -3.45 4.26
C LYS A 122 11.49 -3.52 2.86
N LEU A 123 10.57 -2.61 2.52
CA LEU A 123 9.87 -2.59 1.23
C LEU A 123 10.85 -2.32 0.10
N THR A 124 10.80 -3.15 -0.95
CA THR A 124 11.59 -2.96 -2.19
C THR A 124 10.75 -2.44 -3.35
N LYS A 125 9.42 -2.56 -3.24
CA LYS A 125 8.42 -2.02 -4.16
C LYS A 125 7.13 -1.72 -3.42
N ILE A 126 6.35 -0.79 -3.94
CA ILE A 126 4.98 -0.52 -3.50
C ILE A 126 4.17 0.01 -4.69
N ASP A 127 2.91 -0.41 -4.79
CA ASP A 127 1.95 0.11 -5.77
C ASP A 127 0.85 0.86 -5.02
N LEU A 128 0.75 2.17 -5.27
CA LEU A 128 -0.25 3.07 -4.68
C LEU A 128 -1.27 3.57 -5.71
N SER A 129 -1.30 2.98 -6.90
CA SER A 129 -2.18 3.39 -8.02
C SER A 129 -3.68 3.25 -7.72
N ARG A 130 -4.03 2.51 -6.66
CA ARG A 130 -5.40 2.27 -6.20
C ARG A 130 -5.77 3.03 -4.92
N ASN A 131 -4.92 3.96 -4.48
CA ASN A 131 -5.13 4.76 -3.26
C ASN A 131 -5.22 6.26 -3.59
N PRO A 132 -6.17 6.71 -4.44
CA PRO A 132 -6.22 8.08 -4.95
C PRO A 132 -6.55 9.13 -3.87
N GLU A 133 -7.02 8.69 -2.70
CA GLU A 133 -7.39 9.53 -1.57
C GLU A 133 -6.22 9.87 -0.63
N LEU A 134 -5.02 9.34 -0.88
CA LEU A 134 -3.84 9.61 -0.04
C LEU A 134 -3.49 11.10 0.00
N ARG A 135 -3.27 11.61 1.21
CA ARG A 135 -2.85 12.97 1.55
C ARG A 135 -1.48 12.98 2.20
N ASP A 136 -1.28 12.07 3.15
CA ASP A 136 -0.04 11.98 3.92
C ASP A 136 0.59 10.60 3.71
N LEU A 137 1.81 10.59 3.16
CA LEU A 137 2.53 9.38 2.81
C LEU A 137 3.95 9.40 3.38
N ASP A 138 4.25 8.49 4.28
CA ASP A 138 5.60 8.28 4.81
C ASP A 138 6.09 6.88 4.42
N LEU A 139 7.06 6.85 3.50
CA LEU A 139 7.78 5.67 3.03
C LEU A 139 9.25 5.71 3.44
N SER A 140 9.64 6.61 4.35
CA SER A 140 11.03 6.83 4.71
C SER A 140 11.69 5.56 5.30
N SER A 141 13.01 5.45 5.18
CA SER A 141 13.76 4.33 5.74
C SER A 141 13.27 2.95 5.24
N ASN A 142 13.12 2.80 3.93
CA ASN A 142 12.80 1.55 3.27
C ASN A 142 13.94 1.16 2.29
N LYS A 143 13.66 0.23 1.36
CA LYS A 143 14.59 -0.22 0.31
C LYS A 143 14.03 0.07 -1.09
N LEU A 144 13.17 1.08 -1.21
CA LEU A 144 12.52 1.47 -2.47
C LEU A 144 13.54 2.21 -3.36
N ILE A 145 13.64 1.81 -4.62
CA ILE A 145 14.53 2.48 -5.58
C ILE A 145 13.80 3.49 -6.48
N SER A 146 12.47 3.43 -6.49
CA SER A 146 11.59 4.30 -7.26
C SER A 146 10.20 4.26 -6.66
N ILE A 147 9.39 5.25 -7.02
CA ILE A 147 8.01 5.38 -6.57
C ILE A 147 7.20 6.08 -7.66
N ASN A 148 5.97 5.62 -7.89
CA ASN A 148 5.01 6.26 -8.79
C ASN A 148 3.80 6.73 -7.98
N VAL A 149 3.71 8.04 -7.78
CA VAL A 149 2.57 8.69 -7.10
C VAL A 149 1.67 9.48 -8.06
N SER A 150 1.77 9.25 -9.37
CA SER A 150 0.99 9.99 -10.38
C SER A 150 -0.53 9.87 -10.26
N LYS A 151 -1.01 8.88 -9.48
CA LYS A 151 -2.44 8.67 -9.20
C LYS A 151 -2.88 9.20 -7.84
N ASN A 152 -1.94 9.65 -7.01
CA ASN A 152 -2.19 10.15 -5.67
C ASN A 152 -2.21 11.69 -5.70
N THR A 153 -3.10 12.26 -6.52
CA THR A 153 -3.15 13.70 -6.82
C THR A 153 -3.58 14.57 -5.63
N LYS A 154 -3.95 13.94 -4.50
CA LYS A 154 -4.33 14.60 -3.25
C LYS A 154 -3.18 14.65 -2.23
N LEU A 155 -2.00 14.13 -2.55
CA LEU A 155 -0.84 14.18 -1.65
C LEU A 155 -0.44 15.61 -1.33
N THR A 156 -0.36 15.90 -0.04
CA THR A 156 0.08 17.17 0.54
C THR A 156 1.38 17.01 1.30
N GLU A 157 1.60 15.83 1.90
CA GLU A 157 2.82 15.47 2.61
C GLU A 157 3.38 14.15 2.08
N PHE A 158 4.67 14.14 1.75
CA PHE A 158 5.33 12.95 1.24
C PHE A 158 6.78 12.86 1.71
N ASP A 159 7.10 11.83 2.49
CA ASP A 159 8.46 11.49 2.90
C ASP A 159 8.94 10.20 2.22
N PHE A 160 10.06 10.31 1.49
CA PHE A 160 10.75 9.20 0.83
C PHE A 160 12.23 9.09 1.27
N GLN A 161 12.64 9.84 2.29
CA GLN A 161 14.03 9.90 2.73
C GLN A 161 14.56 8.53 3.16
N SER A 162 15.88 8.37 3.18
CA SER A 162 16.53 7.13 3.62
C SER A 162 16.11 5.87 2.84
N ASN A 163 15.67 6.04 1.59
CA ASN A 163 15.56 4.99 0.59
C ASN A 163 16.79 5.02 -0.34
N PRO A 164 17.19 3.88 -0.95
CA PRO A 164 18.25 3.88 -1.95
C PRO A 164 17.87 4.75 -3.15
N LEU A 165 18.54 5.89 -3.32
CA LEU A 165 18.33 6.76 -4.46
C LEU A 165 18.92 6.12 -5.72
N LEU A 166 18.08 5.70 -6.68
CA LEU A 166 18.50 5.63 -8.08
C LEU A 166 18.20 7.00 -8.71
N TRP A 167 19.24 7.64 -9.24
CA TRP A 167 19.22 8.93 -9.93
C TRP A 167 17.94 9.13 -10.76
N ILE A 168 17.07 10.06 -10.34
CA ILE A 168 15.80 10.31 -10.98
C ILE A 168 16.02 11.18 -12.22
N SER A 169 15.89 10.62 -13.42
CA SER A 169 15.92 11.36 -14.69
C SER A 169 14.55 11.59 -15.33
N SER A 170 13.42 11.43 -14.59
CA SER A 170 12.09 11.56 -15.23
C SER A 170 10.89 11.94 -14.34
N ILE A 171 11.02 12.87 -13.38
CA ILE A 171 9.80 13.44 -12.77
C ILE A 171 9.21 14.47 -13.74
N ALA A 172 8.06 14.12 -14.33
CA ALA A 172 7.13 15.09 -14.90
C ALA A 172 6.63 16.04 -13.78
N PRO A 173 6.29 17.31 -14.09
CA PRO A 173 6.31 18.42 -13.14
C PRO A 173 5.07 18.52 -12.22
N ALA A 174 4.69 17.45 -11.51
CA ALA A 174 3.48 17.45 -10.68
C ALA A 174 3.67 17.10 -9.19
N VAL A 175 4.89 16.80 -8.73
CA VAL A 175 5.14 16.73 -7.29
C VAL A 175 6.43 17.49 -7.00
N ASN A 176 6.27 18.65 -6.37
CA ASN A 176 7.34 19.40 -5.75
C ASN A 176 7.76 18.63 -4.48
N VAL A 177 8.42 17.49 -4.68
CA VAL A 177 9.16 16.86 -3.58
C VAL A 177 10.47 17.63 -3.54
N ASP A 178 10.55 18.63 -2.67
CA ASP A 178 11.83 19.10 -2.18
C ASP A 178 12.53 17.88 -1.60
N ILE A 179 13.37 17.24 -2.42
CA ILE A 179 14.27 16.20 -1.99
C ILE A 179 15.28 16.93 -1.13
N TYR A 180 14.95 17.11 0.16
CA TYR A 180 15.88 17.60 1.15
C TYR A 180 17.02 16.57 1.19
N SER A 181 18.08 16.84 0.45
CA SER A 181 19.36 16.16 0.61
C SER A 181 20.00 16.76 1.85
N PRO A 182 20.15 16.03 2.97
CA PRO A 182 20.90 16.54 4.12
C PRO A 182 22.42 16.57 3.89
N PHE A 183 22.88 16.43 2.64
CA PHE A 183 24.29 16.53 2.27
C PHE A 183 24.46 17.53 1.13
N THR A 184 24.38 18.81 1.49
CA THR A 184 25.18 19.86 0.86
C THR A 184 25.99 20.52 1.97
N ASP A 185 27.19 19.98 2.18
CA ASP A 185 28.45 20.71 2.31
C ASP A 185 29.60 19.73 2.01
#